data_AF-A0A844GGR8-F1
#
_entry.id   AF-A0A844GGR8-F1
#
_cell.length_a   1.000
_cell.length_b   1.000
_cell.length_c   1.000
_cell.angle_alpha   90.00
_cell.angle_beta   90.00
_cell.angle_gamma   90.00
#
_symmetry.space_group_name_H-M   'P 1'
#
loop_
_entity.id
_entity.type
_entity.pdbx_description
1 polymer ?
#
loop_
_entity_poly.entity_id
_entity_poly.type
_entity_poly.pdbx_seq_one_letter_code
_entity_poly.pdbx_strand_id
1 'polypeptide(L)'
;MGSLDLILTAAALIVGVMLLTGHGEIFMKGGNADVRKKLYDEKKMEKGCGVALILIGIISGIDMFTTSLAAKIGYIVVLLVIVAGLVYYLKVKCKK
;
A
#
# COMPACT_ATOMS: atom_id res chain seq x y z
N MET A 1 -10.12 20.74 2.66
CA MET A 1 -8.81 20.11 2.42
C MET A 1 -8.04 20.22 3.72
N GLY A 2 -7.88 19.13 4.46
CA GLY A 2 -7.28 19.17 5.81
C GLY A 2 -5.78 18.94 5.75
N SER A 3 -5.02 19.54 6.68
CA SER A 3 -3.59 19.23 6.86
C SER A 3 -3.34 17.73 7.09
N LEU A 4 -4.33 17.01 7.64
CA LEU A 4 -4.28 15.57 7.87
C LEU A 4 -4.22 14.75 6.57
N ASP A 5 -4.98 15.12 5.52
CA ASP A 5 -4.98 14.40 4.23
C ASP A 5 -3.61 14.50 3.54
N LEU A 6 -2.99 15.68 3.64
CA LEU A 6 -1.67 15.94 3.08
C LEU A 6 -0.57 15.19 3.85
N ILE A 7 -0.64 15.20 5.19
CA ILE A 7 0.28 14.43 6.04
C ILE A 7 0.15 12.93 5.75
N LEU A 8 -1.08 12.42 5.63
CA LEU A 8 -1.34 11.00 5.38
C LEU A 8 -0.81 10.57 4.01
N THR A 9 -1.03 11.39 2.99
CA THR A 9 -0.52 11.15 1.63
C THR A 9 1.01 11.14 1.60
N ALA A 10 1.66 12.11 2.25
CA ALA A 10 3.11 12.16 2.37
C ALA A 10 3.67 10.95 3.14
N ALA A 11 3.04 10.57 4.26
CA ALA A 11 3.42 9.41 5.04
C ALA A 11 3.29 8.11 4.24
N ALA A 12 2.21 7.93 3.48
CA ALA A 12 2.01 6.76 2.62
C ALA A 12 3.10 6.63 1.56
N LEU A 13 3.52 7.73 0.94
CA LEU A 13 4.62 7.74 -0.02
C LEU A 13 5.97 7.41 0.63
N ILE A 14 6.28 8.01 1.77
CA ILE A 14 7.54 7.76 2.50
C ILE A 14 7.62 6.29 2.93
N VAL A 15 6.55 5.75 3.54
CA VAL A 15 6.47 4.35 3.96
C VAL A 15 6.53 3.42 2.74
N GLY A 16 5.87 3.77 1.64
CA GLY A 16 5.93 3.02 0.39
C GLY A 16 7.35 2.92 -0.17
N VAL A 17 8.09 4.03 -0.20
CA VAL A 17 9.50 4.05 -0.61
C VAL A 17 10.38 3.26 0.35
N MET A 18 10.19 3.40 1.67
CA MET A 18 10.94 2.62 2.67
C MET A 18 10.72 1.10 2.52
N LEU A 19 9.50 0.68 2.17
CA LEU A 19 9.20 -0.73 1.89
C LEU A 19 9.89 -1.21 0.61
N LEU A 20 10.01 -0.35 -0.42
CA LEU A 20 10.74 -0.69 -1.64
C LEU A 20 12.26 -0.75 -1.45
N THR A 21 12.83 0.08 -0.58
CA THR A 21 14.28 0.11 -0.30
C THR A 21 14.75 -0.98 0.64
N GLY A 22 13.85 -1.84 1.12
CA GLY A 22 14.20 -2.99 1.98
C GLY A 22 14.35 -2.64 3.46
N HIS A 23 13.94 -1.44 3.88
CA HIS A 23 13.80 -1.07 5.30
C HIS A 23 12.39 -1.38 5.85
N GLY A 24 11.57 -2.08 5.07
CA GLY A 24 10.19 -2.45 5.37
C GLY A 24 10.01 -3.40 6.56
N GLU A 25 11.06 -4.10 6.96
CA GLU A 25 10.99 -5.16 7.98
C GLU A 25 10.52 -4.61 9.33
N ILE A 26 10.80 -3.34 9.62
CA ILE A 26 10.34 -2.63 10.83
C ILE A 26 8.82 -2.49 10.85
N PHE A 27 8.20 -2.22 9.69
CA PHE A 27 6.75 -2.02 9.56
C PHE A 27 6.00 -3.36 9.48
N MET A 28 6.68 -4.38 8.94
CA MET A 28 6.13 -5.72 8.76
C MET A 28 6.32 -6.63 9.98
N LYS A 29 7.08 -6.18 10.99
CA LYS A 29 7.26 -6.84 12.29
C LYS A 29 6.00 -6.70 13.15
N GLY A 30 5.20 -7.75 13.22
CA GLY A 30 4.02 -7.79 14.09
C GLY A 30 3.25 -9.11 13.99
N GLY A 31 2.51 -9.45 15.04
CA GLY A 31 1.72 -10.68 15.15
C GLY A 31 2.58 -11.95 15.05
N ASN A 32 2.08 -12.97 14.35
CA ASN A 32 2.79 -14.23 14.09
C ASN A 32 3.82 -14.10 12.95
N ALA A 33 4.80 -13.21 13.14
CA ALA A 33 5.86 -12.94 12.16
C ALA A 33 6.61 -14.22 11.74
N ASP A 34 6.91 -15.13 12.67
CA ASP A 34 7.57 -16.41 12.38
C ASP A 34 6.79 -17.29 11.40
N VAL A 35 5.47 -17.36 11.55
CA VAL A 35 4.58 -18.13 10.67
C VAL A 35 4.49 -17.48 9.30
N ARG A 36 4.38 -16.15 9.24
CA ARG A 36 4.41 -15.40 7.98
C ARG A 36 5.72 -15.59 7.24
N LYS A 37 6.86 -15.54 7.94
CA LYS A 37 8.19 -15.76 7.36
C LYS A 37 8.38 -17.17 6.83
N LYS A 38 7.69 -18.15 7.41
CA LYS A 38 7.69 -19.55 6.94
C LYS A 38 6.80 -19.77 5.71
N LEU A 39 5.62 -19.14 5.67
CA LEU A 39 4.62 -19.31 4.60
C LEU A 39 4.79 -18.34 3.42
N TYR A 40 5.44 -17.20 3.64
CA TYR A 40 5.58 -16.14 2.64
C TYR A 40 7.02 -15.66 2.52
N ASP A 41 7.37 -15.18 1.33
CA ASP A 41 8.60 -14.48 0.99
C ASP A 41 8.47 -13.01 1.40
N GLU A 42 9.10 -12.65 2.54
CA GLU A 42 9.05 -11.30 3.10
C GLU A 42 9.55 -10.25 2.12
N LYS A 43 10.59 -10.52 1.33
CA LYS A 43 11.13 -9.54 0.37
C LYS A 43 10.14 -9.23 -0.75
N LYS A 44 9.43 -10.24 -1.26
CA LYS A 44 8.38 -10.02 -2.27
C LYS A 44 7.17 -9.33 -1.69
N MET A 45 6.81 -9.68 -0.46
CA MET A 45 5.70 -9.07 0.27
C MET A 45 5.97 -7.57 0.53
N GLU A 46 7.16 -7.22 1.02
CA GLU A 46 7.58 -5.83 1.24
C GLU A 46 7.53 -5.01 -0.04
N LYS A 47 8.11 -5.53 -1.13
CA LYS A 47 8.07 -4.84 -2.43
C LYS A 47 6.64 -4.66 -2.95
N GLY A 48 5.81 -5.70 -2.86
CA GLY A 48 4.41 -5.63 -3.27
C GLY A 48 3.61 -4.60 -2.47
N CYS A 49 3.77 -4.61 -1.14
CA CYS A 49 3.14 -3.63 -0.24
C CYS A 49 3.66 -2.21 -0.51
N GLY A 50 4.96 -2.04 -0.76
CA GLY A 50 5.57 -0.75 -1.09
C GLY A 50 5.00 -0.15 -2.38
N VAL A 51 4.92 -0.94 -3.46
CA VAL A 51 4.28 -0.51 -4.72
C VAL A 51 2.82 -0.12 -4.50
N ALA A 52 2.05 -0.95 -3.77
CA ALA A 52 0.64 -0.66 -3.51
C ALA A 52 0.45 0.64 -2.72
N LEU A 53 1.27 0.90 -1.70
CA LEU A 53 1.19 2.12 -0.91
C LEU A 53 1.57 3.38 -1.70
N ILE A 54 2.54 3.29 -2.61
CA ILE A 54 2.87 4.40 -3.51
C ILE A 54 1.71 4.70 -4.45
N LEU A 55 1.10 3.66 -5.05
CA LEU A 55 -0.06 3.83 -5.92
C LEU A 55 -1.23 4.50 -5.18
N ILE A 56 -1.52 4.03 -3.96
CA ILE A 56 -2.54 4.65 -3.11
C ILE A 56 -2.19 6.12 -2.84
N GLY A 57 -0.95 6.42 -2.44
CA GLY A 57 -0.51 7.80 -2.19
C GLY A 57 -0.65 8.72 -3.39
N ILE A 58 -0.31 8.26 -4.61
CA ILE A 58 -0.49 9.06 -5.83
C ILE A 58 -1.97 9.32 -6.09
N ILE A 59 -2.81 8.28 -5.97
CA ILE A 59 -4.24 8.39 -6.24
C ILE A 59 -4.95 9.27 -5.19
N SER A 60 -4.59 9.14 -3.91
CA SER A 60 -5.06 10.03 -2.85
C SER A 60 -4.63 11.47 -3.11
N GLY A 61 -3.39 11.69 -3.57
CA GLY A 61 -2.92 13.01 -3.98
C GLY A 61 -3.74 13.62 -5.12
N ILE A 62 -4.15 12.83 -6.12
CA ILE A 62 -4.99 13.29 -7.23
C ILE A 62 -6.43 13.58 -6.77
N ASP A 63 -6.99 12.72 -5.92
CA ASP A 63 -8.33 12.90 -5.34
C ASP A 63 -8.41 14.20 -4.52
N MET A 64 -7.33 14.56 -3.82
CA MET A 64 -7.23 15.83 -3.09
C MET A 64 -7.41 17.07 -3.98
N PHE A 65 -7.05 17.01 -5.27
CA PHE A 65 -7.24 18.10 -6.23
C PHE A 65 -8.59 18.05 -6.95
N THR A 66 -9.32 16.93 -6.88
CA THR A 66 -10.50 16.66 -7.72
C THR A 66 -11.73 16.41 -6.86
N THR A 67 -12.58 17.43 -6.65
CA THR A 67 -13.70 17.37 -5.68
C THR A 67 -15.03 16.81 -6.23
N SER A 68 -15.04 16.24 -7.44
CA SER A 68 -16.26 15.73 -8.07
C SER A 68 -16.78 14.45 -7.39
N LEU A 69 -18.09 14.33 -7.21
CA LEU A 69 -18.76 13.10 -6.73
C LEU A 69 -18.39 11.87 -7.57
N ALA A 70 -18.30 12.04 -8.90
CA ALA A 70 -17.91 10.96 -9.81
C ALA A 70 -16.45 10.54 -9.60
N ALA A 71 -15.55 11.49 -9.33
CA ALA A 71 -14.15 11.22 -9.04
C ALA A 71 -14.01 10.43 -7.72
N LYS A 72 -14.81 10.77 -6.71
CA LYS A 72 -14.81 10.09 -5.41
C LYS A 72 -15.27 8.63 -5.50
N ILE A 73 -16.29 8.36 -6.32
CA ILE A 73 -16.74 6.99 -6.62
C ILE A 73 -15.63 6.23 -7.37
N GLY A 74 -15.03 6.86 -8.38
CA GLY A 74 -13.89 6.30 -9.11
C GLY A 74 -12.71 5.97 -8.20
N TYR A 75 -12.35 6.87 -7.28
CA TYR A 75 -11.29 6.67 -6.28
C TYR A 75 -11.52 5.40 -5.46
N ILE A 76 -12.73 5.20 -4.92
CA ILE A 76 -13.08 4.02 -4.14
C ILE A 76 -12.93 2.74 -4.98
N VAL A 77 -13.40 2.75 -6.23
CA VAL A 77 -13.27 1.59 -7.13
C VAL A 77 -11.81 1.26 -7.40
N VAL A 78 -10.99 2.26 -7.74
CA VAL A 78 -9.56 2.05 -7.99
C VAL A 78 -8.84 1.55 -6.74
N LEU A 79 -9.18 2.10 -5.56
CA LEU A 79 -8.60 1.67 -4.29
C LEU A 79 -8.92 0.19 -3.99
N LEU A 80 -10.17 -0.24 -4.24
CA LEU A 80 -10.56 -1.65 -4.10
C LEU A 80 -9.79 -2.55 -5.07
N VAL A 81 -9.57 -2.12 -6.32
CA VAL A 81 -8.78 -2.88 -7.31
C VAL A 81 -7.33 -3.04 -6.85
N ILE A 82 -6.71 -1.99 -6.30
CA ILE A 82 -5.34 -2.06 -5.80
C ILE A 82 -5.23 -3.03 -4.62
N VAL A 83 -6.16 -2.95 -3.67
CA VAL A 83 -6.19 -3.86 -2.51
C VAL A 83 -6.42 -5.30 -2.95
N ALA A 84 -7.38 -5.55 -3.85
CA ALA A 84 -7.63 -6.88 -4.40
C ALA A 84 -6.42 -7.43 -5.16
N GLY A 85 -5.77 -6.60 -5.98
CA GLY A 85 -4.55 -6.95 -6.70
C GLY A 85 -3.39 -7.28 -5.76
N LEU A 86 -3.22 -6.51 -4.68
CA LEU A 86 -2.24 -6.80 -3.64
C LEU A 86 -2.52 -8.14 -2.97
N VAL A 87 -3.76 -8.38 -2.51
CA VAL A 87 -4.13 -9.66 -1.87
C VAL A 87 -3.89 -10.85 -2.81
N TYR A 88 -4.26 -10.71 -4.09
CA TYR A 88 -3.99 -11.73 -5.10
C TYR A 88 -2.49 -11.98 -5.29
N TYR A 89 -1.70 -10.91 -5.44
CA TYR A 89 -0.24 -10.98 -5.56
C TYR A 89 0.39 -11.69 -4.35
N LEU A 90 -0.05 -11.35 -3.14
CA LEU A 90 0.45 -12.00 -1.92
C LEU A 90 0.15 -13.50 -1.91
N LYS A 91 -1.06 -13.90 -2.29
CA LYS A 91 -1.50 -15.31 -2.31
C LYS A 91 -0.78 -16.13 -3.38
N VAL A 92 -0.54 -15.56 -4.56
CA VAL A 92 -0.05 -16.29 -5.74
C VAL A 92 1.47 -16.20 -5.89
N LYS A 93 2.08 -15.06 -5.57
CA LYS A 93 3.51 -14.81 -5.85
C LYS A 93 4.38 -14.75 -4.60
N CYS A 94 3.81 -14.38 -3.45
CA CYS A 94 4.58 -14.26 -2.21
C CYS A 94 4.49 -15.51 -1.35
N LYS A 95 3.53 -16.42 -1.56
CA LYS A 95 3.48 -17.69 -0.84
C LYS A 95 4.67 -18.57 -1.24
N LYS A 96 5.35 -19.15 -0.25
CA LYS A 96 6.44 -20.12 -0.45
C LYS A 96 5.91 -21.48 -0.84
#